data_AF-E5VKI2-F1
#
_entry.id   AF-E5VKI2-F1
#
_cell.length_a   1.000
_cell.length_b   1.000
_cell.length_c   1.000
_cell.angle_alpha   90.00
_cell.angle_beta   90.00
_cell.angle_gamma   90.00
#
_symmetry.space_group_name_H-M   'P 1'
#
loop_
_entity.id
_entity.type
_entity.pdbx_description
1 polymer ?
#
loop_
_entity_poly.entity_id
_entity_poly.type
_entity_poly.pdbx_seq_one_letter_code
_entity_poly.pdbx_strand_id
1 'polypeptide(L)'
;MTQIKYTKRIGHLFEKMIDRDNLKLAIQNAARRKRNRASVRRVLNDIEKYTDKLYEILSSESFNPHQYAIREINDGIKKKKEL
;
A
#
# COMPACT_ATOMS: atom_id res chain seq x y z
N MET A 1 6.55 -32.12 31.09
CA MET A 1 6.52 -30.72 30.61
C MET A 1 6.01 -30.76 29.18
N THR A 2 4.80 -30.26 28.93
CA THR A 2 4.13 -30.35 27.63
C THR A 2 4.68 -29.31 26.66
N GLN A 3 5.09 -29.75 25.47
CA GLN A 3 5.66 -28.89 24.44
C GLN A 3 4.55 -28.09 23.76
N ILE A 4 4.52 -26.76 23.96
CA ILE A 4 3.55 -25.88 23.32
C ILE A 4 3.94 -25.72 21.84
N LYS A 5 3.20 -26.37 20.93
CA LYS A 5 3.30 -26.18 19.48
C LYS A 5 2.50 -24.94 19.09
N TYR A 6 3.18 -23.80 18.93
CA TYR A 6 2.55 -22.60 18.39
C TYR A 6 2.18 -22.82 16.92
N THR A 7 0.90 -23.05 16.64
CA THR A 7 0.38 -22.92 15.27
C THR A 7 0.44 -21.44 14.89
N LYS A 8 1.25 -21.09 13.89
CA LYS A 8 1.51 -19.73 13.39
C LYS A 8 0.30 -19.03 12.74
N ARG A 9 -0.92 -19.52 12.98
CA ARG A 9 -2.14 -19.02 12.32
C ARG A 9 -2.79 -17.97 13.21
N ILE A 10 -2.77 -16.73 12.74
CA ILE A 10 -3.60 -15.65 13.27
C ILE A 10 -4.89 -15.64 12.45
N GLY A 11 -6.02 -15.95 13.08
CA GLY A 11 -7.34 -15.80 12.48
C GLY A 11 -7.79 -14.33 12.43
N HIS A 12 -8.84 -14.04 11.66
CA HIS A 12 -9.50 -12.72 11.64
C HIS A 12 -8.59 -11.53 11.32
N LEU A 13 -7.56 -11.75 10.48
CA LEU A 13 -6.63 -10.68 10.09
C LEU A 13 -7.32 -9.61 9.23
N PHE A 14 -8.30 -10.01 8.41
CA PHE A 14 -8.98 -9.10 7.50
C PHE A 14 -9.72 -7.98 8.25
N GLU A 15 -10.45 -8.32 9.32
CA GLU A 15 -11.15 -7.36 10.18
C GLU A 15 -10.19 -6.31 10.76
N LYS A 16 -9.00 -6.75 11.19
CA LYS A 16 -7.94 -5.85 11.68
C LYS A 16 -7.27 -5.05 10.57
N MET A 17 -7.20 -5.61 9.36
CA MET A 17 -6.60 -4.95 8.20
C MET A 17 -7.46 -3.79 7.71
N ILE A 18 -8.79 -3.97 7.65
CA ILE A 18 -9.75 -2.96 7.19
C ILE A 18 -10.11 -1.94 8.27
N ASP A 19 -9.57 -2.06 9.48
CA ASP A 19 -9.75 -1.06 10.53
C ASP A 19 -9.42 0.35 9.99
N ARG A 20 -10.28 1.33 10.26
CA ARG A 20 -10.17 2.66 9.68
C ARG A 20 -8.87 3.35 10.07
N ASP A 21 -8.39 3.17 11.30
CA ASP A 21 -7.15 3.79 11.75
C ASP A 21 -5.95 3.12 11.09
N ASN A 22 -6.00 1.80 10.92
CA ASN A 22 -5.00 1.08 10.14
C ASN A 22 -4.96 1.53 8.66
N LEU A 23 -6.12 1.75 8.04
CA LEU A 23 -6.22 2.26 6.68
C LEU A 23 -5.67 3.69 6.55
N LYS A 24 -5.97 4.59 7.49
CA LYS A 24 -5.39 5.94 7.54
C LYS A 24 -3.86 5.87 7.61
N LEU A 25 -3.34 5.02 8.50
CA LEU A 25 -1.91 4.82 8.65
C LEU A 25 -1.28 4.27 7.37
N ALA A 26 -1.94 3.32 6.69
CA ALA A 26 -1.50 2.77 5.42
C ALA A 26 -1.42 3.85 4.32
N ILE A 27 -2.43 4.71 4.20
CA ILE A 27 -2.44 5.84 3.26
C ILE A 27 -1.25 6.78 3.53
N GLN A 28 -1.04 7.16 4.79
CA GLN A 28 0.07 8.05 5.16
C GLN A 28 1.44 7.42 4.87
N ASN A 29 1.59 6.13 5.14
CA ASN A 29 2.81 5.39 4.86
C ASN A 29 3.07 5.26 3.36
N ALA A 30 2.04 4.96 2.56
CA ALA A 30 2.15 4.86 1.11
C ALA A 30 2.52 6.19 0.44
N ALA A 31 2.11 7.31 1.04
CA ALA A 31 2.43 8.65 0.58
C ALA A 31 3.89 9.07 0.87
N ARG A 32 4.61 8.37 1.76
CA ARG A 32 6.02 8.69 2.07
C ARG A 32 6.85 8.74 0.79
N ARG A 33 7.71 9.76 0.68
CA ARG A 33 8.55 10.06 -0.50
C ARG A 33 7.80 10.39 -1.81
N LYS A 34 6.46 10.48 -1.80
CA LYS A 34 5.62 10.77 -2.98
C LYS A 34 4.70 11.98 -2.80
N ARG A 35 4.87 12.73 -1.70
CA ARG A 35 3.97 13.83 -1.29
C ARG A 35 3.92 15.02 -2.24
N ASN A 36 4.91 15.17 -3.14
CA ASN A 36 4.92 16.23 -4.14
C ASN A 36 3.91 16.00 -5.29
N ARG A 37 3.58 14.73 -5.58
CA ARG A 37 2.65 14.36 -6.67
C ARG A 37 1.26 14.94 -6.41
N ALA A 38 0.67 15.58 -7.41
CA ALA A 38 -0.65 16.22 -7.28
C ALA A 38 -1.75 15.23 -6.87
N SER A 39 -1.73 14.02 -7.44
CA SER A 39 -2.67 12.94 -7.09
C SER A 39 -2.55 12.52 -5.62
N VAL A 40 -1.34 12.48 -5.07
CA VAL A 40 -1.09 12.12 -3.66
C VAL A 40 -1.53 13.25 -2.73
N ARG A 41 -1.25 14.52 -3.08
CA ARG A 41 -1.73 15.68 -2.30
C ARG A 41 -3.24 15.72 -2.19
N ARG A 42 -3.95 15.44 -3.29
CA ARG A 42 -5.42 15.37 -3.30
C ARG A 42 -5.94 14.37 -2.26
N VAL A 43 -5.29 13.21 -2.14
CA VAL A 43 -5.66 12.18 -1.15
C VAL A 43 -5.33 12.63 0.28
N LEU A 44 -4.17 13.25 0.48
CA LEU A 44 -3.75 13.72 1.81
C LEU A 44 -4.54 14.92 2.33
N ASN A 45 -5.16 15.72 1.47
CA ASN A 45 -6.00 16.84 1.88
C ASN A 45 -7.35 16.40 2.47
N ASP A 46 -7.78 15.16 2.21
CA ASP A 46 -9.08 14.64 2.64
C ASP A 46 -8.96 13.14 2.99
N ILE A 47 -8.14 12.84 4.00
CA ILE A 47 -7.77 11.46 4.36
C ILE A 47 -9.00 10.65 4.75
N GLU A 48 -9.92 11.22 5.54
CA GLU A 48 -11.17 10.58 5.95
C GLU A 48 -11.97 10.06 4.76
N LYS A 49 -12.27 10.92 3.77
CA LYS A 49 -13.04 10.51 2.59
C LYS A 49 -12.39 9.36 1.82
N TYR A 50 -11.07 9.41 1.64
CA TYR A 50 -10.35 8.35 0.92
C TYR A 50 -10.20 7.08 1.75
N THR A 51 -10.19 7.19 3.09
CA THR A 51 -10.24 6.05 4.01
C THR A 51 -11.58 5.34 3.90
N ASP A 52 -12.70 6.07 3.93
CA ASP A 52 -14.03 5.48 3.80
C ASP A 52 -14.23 4.82 2.44
N LYS A 53 -13.80 5.49 1.36
CA LYS A 53 -13.83 4.89 0.02
C LYS A 53 -13.01 3.60 -0.06
N LEU A 54 -11.84 3.57 0.56
CA LEU A 54 -10.98 2.37 0.59
C LEU A 54 -11.64 1.26 1.42
N TYR A 55 -12.24 1.61 2.56
CA TYR A 55 -13.02 0.69 3.38
C TYR A 55 -14.18 0.07 2.60
N GLU A 56 -14.96 0.86 1.86
CA GLU A 56 -16.05 0.38 1.00
C GLU A 56 -15.57 -0.61 -0.07
N ILE A 57 -14.46 -0.30 -0.76
CA ILE A 57 -13.89 -1.18 -1.79
C ILE A 57 -13.44 -2.51 -1.20
N LEU A 58 -12.78 -2.48 -0.04
CA LEU A 58 -12.27 -3.68 0.62
C LEU A 58 -13.41 -4.51 1.24
N SER A 59 -14.35 -3.87 1.93
CA SER A 59 -15.48 -4.54 2.58
C SER A 59 -16.47 -5.15 1.58
N SER A 60 -16.61 -4.57 0.39
CA SER A 60 -17.41 -5.14 -0.71
C SER A 60 -16.66 -6.18 -1.54
N GLU A 61 -15.39 -6.47 -1.19
CA GLU A 61 -14.51 -7.38 -1.94
C GLU A 61 -14.37 -7.02 -3.44
N SER A 62 -14.64 -5.76 -3.80
CA SER A 62 -14.65 -5.27 -5.19
C SER A 62 -13.31 -4.68 -5.64
N PHE A 63 -12.24 -4.98 -4.90
CA PHE A 63 -10.92 -4.43 -5.16
C PHE A 63 -10.35 -4.90 -6.50
N ASN A 64 -10.21 -3.96 -7.43
CA ASN A 64 -9.56 -4.18 -8.71
C ASN A 64 -8.23 -3.40 -8.79
N PRO A 65 -7.06 -4.09 -8.74
CA PRO A 65 -5.78 -3.42 -8.77
C PRO A 65 -5.49 -2.79 -10.14
N HIS A 66 -4.76 -1.68 -10.15
CA HIS A 66 -4.27 -1.09 -11.39
C HIS A 66 -3.19 -1.96 -12.03
N GLN A 67 -3.14 -1.98 -13.35
CA GLN A 67 -2.13 -2.73 -14.11
C GLN A 67 -0.72 -2.21 -13.80
N TYR A 68 0.25 -3.12 -13.81
CA TYR A 68 1.64 -2.76 -13.57
C TYR A 68 2.20 -1.94 -14.75
N ALA A 69 2.77 -0.78 -14.45
CA ALA A 69 3.49 0.02 -15.45
C ALA A 69 4.95 -0.43 -15.50
N ILE A 70 5.33 -1.11 -16.59
CA ILE A 70 6.73 -1.49 -16.86
C ILE A 70 7.49 -0.22 -17.25
N ARG A 71 8.65 -0.01 -16.63
CA ARG A 71 9.56 1.10 -16.96
C ARG A 71 10.99 0.61 -16.96
N GLU A 72 11.73 0.98 -18.00
CA GLU A 72 13.18 0.80 -18.05
C GLU A 72 13.85 1.94 -17.28
N ILE A 73 14.74 1.62 -16.35
CA ILE A 73 15.50 2.58 -15.57
C ILE A 73 16.97 2.39 -15.92
N ASN A 74 17.57 3.39 -16.56
CA ASN A 74 19.00 3.41 -16.82
C ASN A 74 19.74 3.86 -15.56
N ASP A 75 20.25 2.90 -14.80
CA ASP A 75 21.05 3.13 -13.60
C ASP A 75 22.51 3.36 -14.00
N GLY A 76 22.85 4.60 -14.34
CA GLY A 76 24.11 4.92 -15.00
C GLY A 76 25.32 4.89 -14.07
N ILE A 77 26.41 4.23 -14.52
CA ILE A 77 27.80 4.59 -14.14
C ILE A 77 28.74 4.75 -15.37
N LYS A 78 28.56 4.04 -16.49
CA LYS A 78 29.38 4.25 -17.70
C LYS A 78 28.62 3.99 -19.01
N LYS A 79 28.59 4.98 -19.90
CA LYS A 79 28.45 4.77 -21.36
C LYS A 79 29.86 4.75 -21.97
N LYS A 80 30.66 3.71 -21.75
CA LYS A 80 31.92 3.55 -22.52
C LYS A 80 31.63 2.67 -23.72
N LYS A 81 31.58 3.28 -24.91
CA LYS A 81 31.72 2.58 -26.19
C LYS A 81 33.21 2.64 -26.53
N GLU A 82 33.85 1.49 -26.74
CA GLU A 82 35.11 1.46 -27.49
C GLU A 82 34.73 1.21 -28.96
N LEU A 83 35.28 2.06 -29.83
CA LEU A 83 35.16 1.98 -31.29
C LEU A 83 36.13 0.96 -31.84
#